data_AF-L8M1M7-F1
#
_entry.id   AF-L8M1M7-F1
#
_cell.length_a   1.000
_cell.length_b   1.000
_cell.length_c   1.000
_cell.angle_alpha   90.00
_cell.angle_beta   90.00
_cell.angle_gamma   90.00
#
_symmetry.space_group_name_H-M   'P 1'
#
loop_
_entity.id
_entity.type
_entity.pdbx_description
1 polymer ?
#
loop_
_entity_poly.entity_id
_entity_poly.type
_entity_poly.pdbx_seq_one_letter_code
_entity_poly.pdbx_strand_id
1 'polypeptide(L)'
;MQLTTSWEQRGIAKGRQEGRQEGLLEGRVSTILRLLNRKFGTLDSAITNKISALNSEQLDCLTEELLDFQSFEDIERFLVNC
;
A
#
# COMPACT_ATOMS: atom_id res chain seq x y z
N MET A 1 -21.70 35.35 9.26
CA MET A 1 -22.43 34.14 9.69
C MET A 1 -22.07 33.05 8.69
N GLN A 2 -21.35 32.00 9.11
CA GLN A 2 -20.99 30.91 8.18
C GLN A 2 -22.21 29.99 8.04
N LEU A 3 -22.83 30.01 6.86
CA LEU A 3 -23.88 29.05 6.48
C LEU A 3 -23.20 27.78 5.93
N THR A 4 -22.38 27.11 6.74
CA THR A 4 -21.86 25.80 6.34
C THR A 4 -23.02 24.83 6.34
N THR A 5 -23.36 24.33 5.16
CA THR A 5 -24.51 23.43 4.98
C THR A 5 -24.16 22.01 5.41
N SER A 6 -25.17 21.19 5.76
CA SER A 6 -24.96 19.79 6.17
C SER A 6 -24.19 18.97 5.12
N TRP A 7 -24.43 19.24 3.83
CA TRP A 7 -23.73 18.59 2.71
C TRP A 7 -22.25 18.98 2.63
N GLU A 8 -21.92 20.25 2.91
CA GLU A 8 -20.54 20.73 2.92
C GLU A 8 -19.73 20.09 4.06
N GLN A 9 -20.30 20.02 5.27
CA GLN A 9 -19.68 19.32 6.39
C GLN A 9 -19.46 17.83 6.09
N ARG A 10 -20.46 17.17 5.47
CA ARG A 10 -20.36 15.77 5.03
C ARG A 10 -19.28 15.58 3.96
N GLY A 11 -19.16 16.50 3.01
CA GLY A 11 -18.13 16.48 1.96
C GLY A 11 -16.73 16.56 2.56
N ILE A 12 -16.49 17.50 3.49
CA ILE A 12 -15.20 17.63 4.17
C ILE A 12 -14.89 16.38 5.00
N ALA A 13 -15.87 15.84 5.72
CA ALA A 13 -15.68 14.64 6.53
C ALA A 13 -15.34 13.42 5.66
N LYS A 14 -16.06 13.24 4.54
CA LYS A 14 -15.82 12.16 3.58
C LYS A 14 -14.45 12.29 2.93
N GLY A 15 -14.09 13.47 2.42
CA GLY A 15 -12.76 13.71 1.82
C GLY A 15 -11.60 13.48 2.79
N ARG A 16 -11.76 13.87 4.07
CA ARG A 16 -10.76 13.57 5.11
C ARG A 16 -10.66 12.08 5.45
N GLN A 17 -11.73 11.31 5.25
CA GLN A 17 -11.71 9.87 5.46
C GLN A 17 -11.06 9.17 4.27
N GLU A 18 -11.47 9.51 3.04
CA GLU A 18 -10.90 8.97 1.80
C GLU A 18 -9.39 9.25 1.72
N GLY A 19 -8.97 10.51 1.87
CA GLY A 19 -7.56 10.86 1.82
C GLY A 19 -6.70 10.23 2.92
N ARG A 20 -7.28 9.92 4.09
CA ARG A 20 -6.57 9.15 5.13
C ARG A 20 -6.40 7.68 4.75
N GLN A 21 -7.41 7.07 4.13
CA GLN A 21 -7.34 5.68 3.68
C GLN A 21 -6.36 5.55 2.51
N GLU A 22 -6.44 6.43 1.52
CA GLU A 22 -5.50 6.47 0.38
C GLU A 22 -4.07 6.69 0.85
N GLY A 23 -3.83 7.70 1.71
CA GLY A 23 -2.49 7.97 2.22
C GLY A 23 -1.91 6.83 3.08
N LEU A 24 -2.75 6.07 3.78
CA LEU A 24 -2.31 4.87 4.51
C LEU A 24 -1.86 3.76 3.55
N LEU A 25 -2.63 3.51 2.49
CA LEU A 25 -2.29 2.50 1.47
C LEU A 25 -1.03 2.88 0.70
N GLU A 26 -0.94 4.11 0.20
CA GLU A 26 0.25 4.61 -0.49
C GLU A 26 1.50 4.56 0.40
N GLY A 27 1.35 4.93 1.68
CA GLY A 27 2.43 4.85 2.67
C GLY A 27 2.91 3.42 2.93
N ARG A 28 1.99 2.45 2.96
CA ARG A 28 2.32 1.02 3.11
C ARG A 28 3.07 0.50 1.89
N VAL A 29 2.56 0.74 0.68
CA VAL A 29 3.22 0.36 -0.59
C VAL A 29 4.63 0.94 -0.66
N SER A 30 4.78 2.24 -0.40
CA SER A 30 6.08 2.92 -0.40
C SER A 30 7.07 2.30 0.60
N THR A 31 6.59 1.99 1.81
CA THR A 31 7.40 1.35 2.83
C THR A 31 7.86 -0.05 2.42
N ILE A 32 6.94 -0.89 1.94
CA ILE A 32 7.24 -2.26 1.49
C ILE A 32 8.26 -2.23 0.36
N LEU A 33 8.04 -1.40 -0.66
CA LEU A 33 8.97 -1.28 -1.80
C LEU A 33 10.36 -0.83 -1.35
N ARG A 34 10.46 0.11 -0.41
CA ARG A 34 11.77 0.54 0.14
C ARG A 34 12.46 -0.57 0.91
N LEU A 35 11.73 -1.35 1.70
CA LEU A 35 12.29 -2.47 2.47
C LEU A 35 12.78 -3.59 1.55
N LEU A 36 11.97 -3.98 0.57
CA LEU A 36 12.35 -4.98 -0.42
C LEU A 36 13.55 -4.52 -1.27
N ASN A 37 13.55 -3.25 -1.73
CA ASN A 37 14.70 -2.70 -2.45
C ASN A 37 15.97 -2.67 -1.59
N ARG A 38 15.84 -2.41 -0.28
CA ARG A 38 16.97 -2.44 0.64
C ARG A 38 17.52 -3.85 0.85
N LYS A 39 16.66 -4.87 0.87
CA LYS A 39 17.02 -6.27 1.14
C LYS A 39 17.58 -6.97 -0.09
N PHE A 40 16.98 -6.74 -1.26
CA PHE A 40 17.29 -7.48 -2.49
C PHE A 40 17.94 -6.63 -3.58
N GLY A 41 18.03 -5.31 -3.40
CA GLY A 41 18.45 -4.39 -4.45
C GLY A 41 17.29 -3.98 -5.35
N THR A 42 17.60 -3.37 -6.50
CA THR A 42 16.58 -2.82 -7.40
C THR A 42 15.58 -3.88 -7.85
N LEU A 43 14.31 -3.69 -7.47
CA LEU A 43 13.20 -4.50 -7.95
C LEU A 43 12.86 -4.18 -9.42
N ASP A 44 12.42 -5.19 -10.16
CA ASP A 44 11.83 -4.96 -11.48
C ASP A 44 10.52 -4.15 -11.37
N SER A 45 10.28 -3.34 -12.39
CA SER A 45 9.04 -2.61 -12.63
C SER A 45 7.81 -3.52 -12.59
N ALA A 46 7.90 -4.75 -13.10
CA ALA A 46 6.79 -5.70 -13.06
C ALA A 46 6.37 -6.07 -11.63
N ILE A 47 7.35 -6.34 -10.75
CA ILE A 47 7.12 -6.63 -9.33
C ILE A 47 6.57 -5.39 -8.62
N THR A 48 7.17 -4.23 -8.88
CA THR A 48 6.77 -2.96 -8.27
C THR A 48 5.31 -2.61 -8.59
N ASN A 49 4.90 -2.80 -9.84
CA ASN A 49 3.52 -2.56 -10.29
C ASN A 49 2.53 -3.53 -9.64
N LYS A 50 2.89 -4.81 -9.51
CA LYS A 50 2.04 -5.80 -8.81
C LYS A 50 1.83 -5.43 -7.35
N ILE A 51 2.91 -5.09 -6.63
CA ILE A 51 2.84 -4.67 -5.22
C ILE A 51 1.96 -3.43 -5.06
N SER A 52 2.07 -2.48 -5.99
CA SER A 52 1.27 -1.23 -5.95
C SER A 52 -0.22 -1.46 -6.23
N ALA A 53 -0.58 -2.60 -6.82
CA ALA A 53 -1.96 -2.98 -7.10
C ALA A 53 -2.59 -3.86 -6.00
N LEU A 54 -1.83 -4.25 -4.98
CA LEU A 54 -2.33 -5.06 -3.87
C LEU A 54 -3.34 -4.28 -3.03
N ASN A 55 -4.36 -4.98 -2.55
CA ASN A 55 -5.31 -4.43 -1.61
C ASN A 55 -4.74 -4.38 -0.18
N SER A 56 -5.47 -3.76 0.75
CA SER A 56 -5.02 -3.56 2.14
C SER A 56 -4.64 -4.86 2.85
N GLU A 57 -5.44 -5.93 2.70
CA GLU A 57 -5.21 -7.21 3.38
C GLU A 57 -3.96 -7.89 2.83
N GLN A 58 -3.80 -7.89 1.50
CA GLN A 58 -2.61 -8.42 0.84
C GLN A 58 -1.34 -7.65 1.24
N LEU A 59 -1.42 -6.33 1.41
CA LEU A 59 -0.30 -5.52 1.90
C LEU A 59 0.04 -5.84 3.36
N ASP A 60 -0.94 -6.12 4.20
CA ASP A 60 -0.71 -6.54 5.59
C ASP A 60 -0.01 -7.90 5.63
N CYS A 61 -0.48 -8.90 4.86
CA CYS A 61 0.20 -10.19 4.72
C CYS A 61 1.64 -10.04 4.19
N LEU A 62 1.84 -9.23 3.14
CA LEU A 62 3.16 -8.97 2.59
C LEU A 62 4.09 -8.33 3.64
N THR A 63 3.55 -7.48 4.52
CA THR A 63 4.35 -6.82 5.58
C THR A 63 4.89 -7.84 6.59
N GLU A 64 4.12 -8.86 6.92
CA GLU A 64 4.54 -9.94 7.81
C GLU A 64 5.57 -10.84 7.12
N GLU A 65 5.31 -11.26 5.88
CA GLU A 65 6.15 -12.23 5.17
C GLU A 65 7.46 -11.64 4.61
N LEU A 66 7.51 -10.34 4.28
CA LEU A 66 8.69 -9.74 3.63
C LEU A 66 9.97 -9.88 4.47
N LEU A 67 9.81 -9.92 5.80
CA LEU A 67 10.93 -10.07 6.74
C LEU A 67 11.57 -11.45 6.60
N ASP A 68 10.79 -12.47 6.23
CA ASP A 68 11.22 -13.86 6.11
C ASP A 68 11.69 -14.24 4.69
N PHE A 69 11.38 -13.45 3.67
CA PHE A 69 11.85 -13.72 2.30
C PHE A 69 13.37 -13.88 2.22
N GLN A 70 13.87 -14.86 1.48
CA GLN A 70 15.31 -15.10 1.31
C GLN A 70 15.77 -14.82 -0.12
N SER A 71 14.84 -14.67 -1.06
CA SER A 71 15.12 -14.51 -2.48
C SER A 71 14.04 -13.70 -3.20
N PHE A 72 14.35 -13.29 -4.45
CA PHE A 72 13.34 -12.73 -5.35
C PHE A 72 12.21 -13.73 -5.67
N GLU A 73 12.52 -15.02 -5.69
CA GLU A 73 11.56 -16.08 -5.96
C GLU A 73 10.47 -16.18 -4.90
N ASP A 74 10.78 -15.83 -3.64
CA ASP A 74 9.79 -15.76 -2.56
C ASP A 74 8.79 -14.63 -2.80
N ILE A 75 9.26 -13.48 -3.30
CA ILE A 75 8.39 -12.34 -3.67
C ILE A 75 7.45 -12.76 -4.81
N GLU A 76 8.00 -13.42 -5.84
CA GLU A 76 7.19 -13.86 -6.98
C GLU A 76 6.14 -14.89 -6.57
N ARG A 77 6.51 -15.86 -5.71
CA ARG A 77 5.57 -16.85 -5.17
C ARG A 77 4.45 -16.20 -4.37
N PHE A 78 4.78 -15.24 -3.51
CA PHE A 78 3.77 -14.47 -2.78
C PHE A 78 2.79 -13.82 -3.75
N LEU A 79 3.30 -13.10 -4.76
CA LEU A 79 2.48 -12.36 -5.73
C LEU A 79 1.64 -13.23 -6.69
N VAL A 80 1.94 -14.53 -6.81
CA VAL A 80 1.14 -15.48 -7.62
C VAL A 80 0.01 -16.10 -6.80
N ASN A 81 0.20 -16.24 -5.49
CA ASN A 81 -0.79 -16.83 -4.58
C ASN A 81 -1.73 -15.78 -3.94
N CYS A 82 -1.63 -14.53 -4.38
CA CYS A 82 -2.33 -13.37 -3.85
C CYS A 82 -3.51 -12.96 -4.74
#